data_AF-A0A231NTH7-F1
#
_entry.id   AF-A0A231NTH7-F1
#
_cell.length_a   1.000
_cell.length_b   1.000
_cell.length_c   1.000
_cell.angle_alpha   90.00
_cell.angle_beta   90.00
_cell.angle_gamma   90.00
#
_symmetry.space_group_name_H-M   'P 1'
#
loop_
_entity.id
_entity.type
_entity.pdbx_description
1 polymer ?
#
loop_
_entity_poly.entity_id
_entity_poly.type
_entity_poly.pdbx_seq_one_letter_code
_entity_poly.pdbx_strand_id
1 'polypeptide(L)'
;MKFGELTYDDYTQKIKAFHGTVAPGILLGGFMVNLAMENLPKEGFYDVICETKTCLPDAIQLLTPCSIGNGWLKVLDHGRYAAIFYDKYTGVGIRITIDKSELEKWGEIHTWFLKLKPKHDQDSDLLFTQMRQAGTSVFSMTPAKVHQNYLKKEKMGKTTTCPICNETYPAKHGSICRGCASDLPYDLIQADQTADDPANNPTEVLLTKTPVAESVGMHLLHDVTRIIYKKEKGVAFKKGHEITTENVQMLRELGKNNLFVAEHNPFVKGYVHEDEAALAFADQMCGLNMNYNPIPKEGRINLVAESDGIFVADEAQLQLFNESPGVICATLPNYTVVKKGEVVAATRAIPLYISHTDYLKALNCLKKETVFAVHPLKKAKVGILITGTEVFENLVEDKYTEIMQAKVEAYGCEVVAREMAPDNVATISDKIHQMIQSGADLIITTAGLSVDPDDMTLEAIINAGAKDLLYGVPVLPGSMLVTAKIDDVQIVGVPGCGIYNDRFSFDLLFPRLLADLDITTSDLAKLGNGGLFYK
;
A
#
# COMPACT_ATOMS: atom_id res chain seq x y z
N MET A 1 -15.39 -33.24 -34.99
CA MET A 1 -14.64 -32.34 -34.10
C MET A 1 -14.61 -32.96 -32.71
N LYS A 2 -13.44 -32.98 -32.06
CA LYS A 2 -13.26 -33.53 -30.71
C LYS A 2 -12.77 -32.44 -29.76
N PHE A 3 -13.07 -32.55 -28.48
CA PHE A 3 -12.53 -31.71 -27.41
C PHE A 3 -11.68 -32.59 -26.48
N GLY A 4 -10.38 -32.65 -26.75
CA GLY A 4 -9.54 -33.73 -26.25
C GLY A 4 -10.06 -35.10 -26.72
N GLU A 5 -10.49 -35.93 -25.77
CA GLU A 5 -11.07 -37.25 -26.07
C GLU A 5 -12.58 -37.23 -26.32
N LEU A 6 -13.25 -36.11 -26.03
CA LEU A 6 -14.71 -36.00 -26.07
C LEU A 6 -15.21 -35.69 -27.48
N THR A 7 -16.37 -36.22 -27.86
CA THR A 7 -17.11 -35.73 -29.03
C THR A 7 -17.77 -34.38 -28.72
N TYR A 8 -18.28 -33.69 -29.75
CA TYR A 8 -19.04 -32.45 -29.55
C TYR A 8 -20.28 -32.68 -28.65
N ASP A 9 -21.00 -33.78 -28.86
CA ASP A 9 -22.19 -34.10 -28.09
C ASP A 9 -21.83 -34.46 -26.64
N ASP A 10 -20.77 -35.24 -26.42
CA ASP A 10 -20.27 -35.53 -25.07
C ASP A 10 -19.82 -34.25 -24.34
N TYR A 11 -19.15 -33.35 -25.05
CA TYR A 11 -18.72 -32.07 -24.48
C TYR A 11 -19.92 -31.21 -24.09
N THR A 12 -20.90 -31.03 -24.98
CA THR A 12 -22.11 -30.25 -24.65
C THR A 12 -22.92 -30.86 -23.51
N GLN A 13 -23.00 -32.18 -23.40
CA GLN A 13 -23.60 -32.86 -22.25
C GLN A 13 -22.82 -32.57 -20.95
N LYS A 14 -21.48 -32.61 -20.98
CA LYS A 14 -20.64 -32.23 -19.84
C LYS A 14 -20.82 -30.75 -19.45
N ILE A 15 -20.90 -29.84 -20.41
CA ILE A 15 -21.19 -28.43 -20.14
C ILE A 15 -22.52 -28.32 -19.40
N LYS A 16 -23.57 -28.98 -19.90
CA LYS A 16 -24.89 -28.93 -19.27
C LYS A 16 -24.87 -29.50 -17.85
N ALA A 17 -24.13 -30.57 -17.60
CA ALA A 17 -24.00 -31.18 -16.27
C ALA A 17 -23.23 -30.29 -15.27
N PHE A 18 -22.19 -29.58 -15.73
CA PHE A 18 -21.33 -28.76 -14.87
C PHE A 18 -21.85 -27.33 -14.68
N HIS A 19 -22.32 -26.69 -15.76
CA HIS A 19 -22.71 -25.28 -15.80
C HIS A 19 -24.25 -25.09 -15.83
N GLY A 20 -25.04 -26.17 -15.82
CA GLY A 20 -26.49 -26.16 -15.85
C GLY A 20 -27.12 -25.93 -17.23
N THR A 21 -26.45 -25.18 -18.12
CA THR A 21 -26.88 -24.95 -19.51
C THR A 21 -25.69 -24.96 -20.47
N VAL A 22 -25.95 -25.26 -21.75
CA VAL A 22 -24.91 -25.14 -22.78
C VAL A 22 -24.71 -23.66 -23.09
N ALA A 23 -23.78 -23.01 -22.40
CA ALA A 23 -23.46 -21.61 -22.61
C ALA A 23 -22.54 -21.42 -23.83
N PRO A 24 -22.83 -20.48 -24.76
CA PRO A 24 -22.00 -20.25 -25.94
C PRO A 24 -20.54 -19.91 -25.58
N GLY A 25 -20.32 -19.20 -24.47
CA GLY A 25 -18.99 -18.93 -23.95
C GLY A 25 -18.21 -20.20 -23.62
N ILE A 26 -18.81 -21.19 -22.94
CA ILE A 26 -18.07 -22.43 -22.60
C ILE A 26 -17.74 -23.24 -23.85
N LEU A 27 -18.64 -23.25 -24.83
CA LEU A 27 -18.36 -23.90 -26.11
C LEU A 27 -17.16 -23.24 -26.80
N LEU A 28 -17.16 -21.91 -26.88
CA LEU A 28 -16.07 -21.12 -27.43
C LEU A 28 -14.76 -21.34 -26.66
N GLY A 29 -14.82 -21.41 -25.33
CA GLY A 29 -13.69 -21.77 -24.47
C GLY A 29 -13.15 -23.17 -24.73
N GLY A 30 -14.00 -24.12 -25.12
CA GLY A 30 -13.56 -25.46 -25.50
C GLY A 30 -12.67 -25.45 -26.73
N PHE A 31 -13.01 -24.64 -27.73
CA PHE A 31 -12.17 -24.46 -28.92
C PHE A 31 -10.84 -23.79 -28.57
N MET A 32 -10.85 -22.81 -27.66
CA MET A 32 -9.62 -22.20 -27.15
C MET A 32 -8.71 -23.23 -26.46
N VAL A 33 -9.27 -24.09 -25.60
CA VAL A 33 -8.49 -25.14 -24.93
C VAL A 33 -7.93 -26.14 -25.94
N ASN A 34 -8.70 -26.55 -26.95
CA ASN A 34 -8.20 -27.41 -28.01
C ASN A 34 -7.01 -26.78 -28.74
N LEU A 35 -7.16 -25.52 -29.15
CA LEU A 35 -6.07 -24.79 -29.81
C LEU A 35 -4.83 -24.73 -28.93
N ALA A 36 -4.99 -24.58 -27.61
CA ALA A 36 -3.88 -24.63 -26.68
C ALA A 36 -3.21 -26.01 -26.65
N MET A 37 -4.00 -27.08 -26.45
CA MET A 37 -3.48 -28.44 -26.34
C MET A 37 -2.81 -28.94 -27.62
N GLU A 38 -3.24 -28.46 -28.79
CA GLU A 38 -2.59 -28.75 -30.08
C GLU A 38 -1.22 -28.08 -30.23
N ASN A 39 -0.99 -26.96 -29.54
CA ASN A 39 0.23 -26.14 -29.67
C ASN A 39 1.16 -26.21 -28.44
N LEU A 40 0.77 -26.95 -27.40
CA LEU A 40 1.61 -27.19 -26.22
C LEU A 40 2.34 -28.55 -26.33
N PRO A 41 3.53 -28.69 -25.73
CA PRO A 41 4.21 -29.97 -25.65
C PRO A 41 3.35 -31.07 -25.00
N LYS A 42 3.38 -32.30 -25.53
CA LYS A 42 2.51 -33.39 -25.05
C LYS A 42 2.84 -33.91 -23.64
N GLU A 43 4.04 -33.66 -23.13
CA GLU A 43 4.55 -34.22 -21.87
C GLU A 43 4.80 -33.18 -20.76
N GLY A 44 4.16 -32.01 -20.82
CA GLY A 44 4.38 -30.92 -19.86
C GLY A 44 3.34 -30.81 -18.74
N PHE A 45 3.76 -30.26 -17.59
CA PHE A 45 2.84 -29.79 -16.54
C PHE A 45 2.47 -28.34 -16.82
N TYR A 46 1.19 -28.09 -17.08
CA TYR A 46 0.70 -26.75 -17.39
C TYR A 46 -0.16 -26.18 -16.27
N ASP A 47 0.04 -24.89 -16.01
CA ASP A 47 -0.90 -24.05 -15.29
C ASP A 47 -1.59 -23.12 -16.32
N VAL A 48 -2.75 -22.56 -15.93
CA VAL A 48 -3.53 -21.64 -16.75
C VAL A 48 -3.83 -20.36 -16.00
N ILE A 49 -3.64 -19.22 -16.65
CA ILE A 49 -4.20 -17.92 -16.21
C ILE A 49 -5.36 -17.59 -17.15
N CYS A 50 -6.56 -17.45 -16.60
CA CYS A 50 -7.74 -17.01 -17.32
C CYS A 50 -8.01 -15.54 -17.02
N GLU A 51 -8.26 -14.73 -18.06
CA GLU A 51 -8.40 -13.27 -17.93
C GLU A 51 -9.85 -12.80 -17.75
N THR A 52 -10.76 -13.73 -17.48
CA THR A 52 -12.18 -13.47 -17.23
C THR A 52 -12.77 -14.50 -16.28
N LYS A 53 -13.73 -14.09 -15.45
CA LYS A 53 -14.55 -15.01 -14.65
C LYS A 53 -15.72 -15.65 -15.42
N THR A 54 -15.99 -15.21 -16.65
CA THR A 54 -17.22 -15.54 -17.37
C THR A 54 -17.02 -16.73 -18.30
N CYS A 55 -17.58 -17.89 -17.95
CA CYS A 55 -17.64 -19.12 -18.75
C CYS A 55 -16.29 -19.81 -19.06
N LEU A 56 -15.26 -19.07 -19.48
CA LEU A 56 -13.97 -19.62 -19.89
C LEU A 56 -13.27 -20.46 -18.80
N PRO A 57 -13.29 -20.09 -17.50
CA PRO A 57 -12.74 -20.95 -16.44
C PRO A 57 -13.36 -22.35 -16.42
N ASP A 58 -14.65 -22.48 -16.71
CA ASP A 58 -15.36 -23.76 -16.71
C ASP A 58 -14.92 -24.64 -17.88
N ALA A 59 -14.75 -24.05 -19.07
CA ALA A 59 -14.23 -24.77 -20.23
C ALA A 59 -12.83 -25.36 -19.96
N ILE A 60 -11.97 -24.57 -19.30
CA ILE A 60 -10.62 -25.00 -18.90
C ILE A 60 -10.71 -26.16 -17.89
N GLN A 61 -11.57 -26.06 -16.88
CA GLN A 61 -11.74 -27.10 -15.86
C GLN A 61 -12.36 -28.39 -16.42
N LEU A 62 -13.22 -28.30 -17.42
CA LEU A 62 -13.85 -29.46 -18.05
C LEU A 62 -12.90 -30.27 -18.94
N LEU A 63 -11.91 -29.59 -19.53
CA LEU A 63 -11.04 -30.16 -20.57
C LEU A 63 -9.58 -30.33 -20.14
N THR A 64 -9.21 -29.83 -18.96
CA THR A 64 -7.85 -29.92 -18.42
C THR A 64 -7.90 -30.30 -16.94
N PRO A 65 -6.80 -30.80 -16.35
CA PRO A 65 -6.74 -31.00 -14.91
C PRO A 65 -6.59 -29.68 -14.13
N CYS A 66 -6.54 -28.52 -14.81
CA CYS A 66 -6.34 -27.22 -14.16
C CYS A 66 -7.63 -26.76 -13.49
N SER A 67 -7.61 -26.61 -12.16
CA SER A 67 -8.77 -26.13 -11.40
C SER A 67 -8.39 -25.03 -10.42
N ILE A 68 -9.38 -24.26 -9.99
CA ILE A 68 -9.17 -23.24 -8.95
C ILE A 68 -8.74 -23.94 -7.64
N GLY A 69 -9.36 -25.08 -7.32
CA GLY A 69 -9.11 -25.82 -6.07
C GLY A 69 -7.69 -26.38 -5.95
N ASN A 70 -7.11 -26.94 -7.03
CA ASN A 70 -5.71 -27.40 -7.01
C ASN A 70 -4.70 -26.25 -7.21
N GLY A 71 -5.18 -25.06 -7.59
CA GLY A 71 -4.40 -23.84 -7.80
C GLY A 71 -3.69 -23.77 -9.16
N TRP A 72 -4.00 -24.67 -10.08
CA TRP A 72 -3.41 -24.69 -11.43
C TRP A 72 -4.18 -23.82 -12.42
N LEU A 73 -5.42 -23.41 -12.08
CA LEU A 73 -6.14 -22.34 -12.78
C LEU A 73 -6.22 -21.10 -11.90
N LYS A 74 -5.72 -19.98 -12.42
CA LYS A 74 -5.79 -18.65 -11.79
C LYS A 74 -6.71 -17.75 -12.60
N VAL A 75 -7.66 -17.06 -11.97
CA VAL A 75 -8.56 -16.13 -12.64
C VAL A 75 -8.12 -14.70 -12.30
N LEU A 76 -7.62 -13.98 -13.30
CA LEU A 76 -7.27 -12.56 -13.21
C LEU A 76 -8.28 -11.78 -14.05
N ASP A 77 -9.37 -11.32 -13.43
CA ASP A 77 -10.51 -10.74 -14.15
C ASP A 77 -10.18 -9.37 -14.76
N HIS A 78 -9.57 -9.38 -15.95
CA HIS A 78 -9.32 -8.20 -16.79
C HIS A 78 -10.48 -7.92 -17.75
N GLY A 79 -11.55 -8.73 -17.70
CA GLY A 79 -12.69 -8.64 -18.62
C GLY A 79 -12.38 -9.11 -20.05
N ARG A 80 -11.24 -9.77 -20.28
CA ARG A 80 -10.79 -10.21 -21.62
C ARG A 80 -11.06 -11.69 -21.79
N TYR A 81 -11.69 -12.06 -22.91
CA TYR A 81 -11.90 -13.48 -23.24
C TYR A 81 -10.59 -14.10 -23.75
N ALA A 82 -9.70 -14.41 -22.80
CA ALA A 82 -8.33 -14.83 -23.04
C ALA A 82 -7.84 -15.80 -21.97
N ALA A 83 -6.93 -16.68 -22.36
CA ALA A 83 -6.23 -17.55 -21.42
C ALA A 83 -4.77 -17.75 -21.83
N ILE A 84 -3.91 -17.89 -20.83
CA ILE A 84 -2.48 -18.17 -20.97
C ILE A 84 -2.25 -19.57 -20.44
N PHE A 85 -1.78 -20.48 -21.28
CA PHE A 85 -1.40 -21.84 -20.92
C PHE A 85 0.11 -21.92 -20.94
N TYR A 86 0.73 -22.29 -19.81
CA TYR A 86 2.18 -22.16 -19.64
C TYR A 86 2.76 -23.30 -18.82
N ASP A 87 4.01 -23.65 -19.12
CA ASP A 87 4.77 -24.61 -18.34
C ASP A 87 5.00 -24.05 -16.93
N LYS A 88 4.69 -24.89 -15.94
CA LYS A 88 4.65 -24.51 -14.53
C LYS A 88 6.00 -24.02 -13.97
N TYR A 89 7.11 -24.49 -14.53
CA TYR A 89 8.45 -24.23 -14.00
C TYR A 89 9.11 -23.04 -14.69
N THR A 90 8.98 -22.97 -16.01
CA THR A 90 9.61 -21.92 -16.84
C THR A 90 8.75 -20.67 -16.97
N GLY A 91 7.42 -20.81 -16.79
CA GLY A 91 6.44 -19.76 -17.07
C GLY A 91 6.23 -19.49 -18.55
N VAL A 92 6.90 -20.23 -19.45
CA VAL A 92 6.80 -20.03 -20.90
C VAL A 92 5.60 -20.79 -21.44
N GLY A 93 4.84 -20.14 -22.32
CA GLY A 93 3.62 -20.70 -22.86
C GLY A 93 3.04 -19.88 -24.00
N ILE A 94 1.73 -20.03 -24.18
CA ILE A 94 0.96 -19.36 -25.22
C ILE A 94 -0.23 -18.64 -24.59
N ARG A 95 -0.46 -17.41 -25.04
CA ARG A 95 -1.67 -16.65 -24.76
C ARG A 95 -2.59 -16.74 -25.96
N ILE A 96 -3.84 -17.14 -25.72
CA ILE A 96 -4.87 -17.25 -26.75
C ILE A 96 -5.95 -16.20 -26.47
N THR A 97 -6.34 -15.47 -27.51
CA THR A 97 -7.36 -14.42 -27.45
C THR A 97 -8.34 -14.53 -28.60
N ILE A 98 -9.53 -13.94 -28.45
CA ILE A 98 -10.43 -13.71 -29.58
C ILE A 98 -9.76 -12.74 -30.56
N ASP A 99 -9.65 -13.15 -31.82
CA ASP A 99 -9.22 -12.27 -32.90
C ASP A 99 -10.45 -11.53 -33.44
N LYS A 100 -10.43 -10.20 -33.32
CA LYS A 100 -11.55 -9.36 -33.75
C LYS A 100 -11.83 -9.51 -35.25
N SER A 101 -10.79 -9.54 -36.07
CA SER A 101 -10.94 -9.58 -37.53
C SER A 101 -11.48 -10.93 -38.02
N GLU A 102 -11.11 -12.02 -37.34
CA GLU A 102 -11.66 -13.34 -37.63
C GLU A 102 -13.09 -13.48 -37.10
N LEU A 103 -13.38 -12.92 -35.91
CA LEU A 103 -14.71 -12.92 -35.32
C LEU A 103 -15.74 -12.20 -36.20
N GLU A 104 -15.38 -11.06 -36.80
CA GLU A 104 -16.24 -10.26 -37.68
C GLU A 104 -16.76 -11.05 -38.91
N LYS A 105 -16.04 -12.11 -39.33
CA LYS A 105 -16.48 -12.99 -40.42
C LYS A 105 -17.68 -13.86 -40.04
N TRP A 106 -17.99 -13.97 -38.74
CA TRP A 106 -19.06 -14.81 -38.19
C TRP A 106 -20.14 -13.94 -37.56
N GLY A 107 -21.15 -13.57 -38.35
CA GLY A 107 -22.13 -12.55 -38.00
C GLY A 107 -22.84 -12.73 -36.65
N GLU A 108 -23.30 -13.94 -36.32
CA GLU A 108 -23.98 -14.19 -35.04
C GLU A 108 -23.00 -14.35 -33.88
N ILE A 109 -21.80 -14.93 -34.10
CA ILE A 109 -20.77 -14.97 -33.05
C ILE A 109 -20.33 -13.55 -32.67
N HIS A 110 -20.07 -12.70 -33.67
CA HIS A 110 -19.72 -11.28 -33.49
C HIS A 110 -20.83 -10.52 -32.76
N THR A 111 -22.08 -10.69 -33.21
CA THR A 111 -23.27 -10.08 -32.59
C THR A 111 -23.44 -10.49 -31.14
N TRP A 112 -23.31 -11.77 -30.83
CA TRP A 112 -23.41 -12.30 -29.47
C TRP A 112 -22.28 -11.79 -28.58
N PHE A 113 -21.03 -11.88 -29.06
CA PHE A 113 -19.84 -11.53 -28.28
C PHE A 113 -19.81 -10.05 -27.92
N LEU A 114 -20.13 -9.17 -28.88
CA LEU A 114 -20.21 -7.71 -28.67
C LEU A 114 -21.58 -7.24 -28.15
N LYS A 115 -22.54 -8.16 -27.96
CA LYS A 115 -23.91 -7.87 -27.50
C LYS A 115 -24.63 -6.83 -28.37
N LEU A 116 -24.49 -6.92 -29.69
CA LEU A 116 -25.05 -5.94 -30.64
C LEU A 116 -26.58 -6.02 -30.76
N LYS A 117 -27.20 -7.11 -30.32
CA LYS A 117 -28.66 -7.31 -30.27
C LYS A 117 -29.12 -7.71 -28.86
N PRO A 118 -30.33 -7.32 -28.42
CA PRO A 118 -30.96 -7.87 -27.22
C PRO A 118 -31.05 -9.40 -27.27
N LYS A 119 -31.02 -10.05 -26.09
CA LYS A 119 -30.96 -11.54 -25.99
C LYS A 119 -32.12 -12.26 -26.69
N HIS A 120 -33.32 -11.67 -26.73
CA HIS A 120 -34.49 -12.29 -27.36
C HIS A 120 -34.47 -12.23 -28.90
N ASP A 121 -33.65 -11.34 -29.48
CA ASP A 121 -33.49 -11.15 -30.93
C ASP A 121 -32.29 -11.94 -31.50
N GLN A 122 -31.58 -12.69 -30.64
CA GLN A 122 -30.42 -13.50 -31.04
C GLN A 122 -30.86 -14.89 -31.48
N ASP A 123 -30.38 -15.32 -32.64
CA ASP A 123 -30.61 -16.67 -33.15
C ASP A 123 -29.61 -17.64 -32.50
N SER A 124 -30.07 -18.34 -31.46
CA SER A 124 -29.22 -19.26 -30.70
C SER A 124 -28.77 -20.46 -31.54
N ASP A 125 -29.63 -21.00 -32.41
CA ASP A 125 -29.29 -22.17 -33.22
C ASP A 125 -28.26 -21.83 -34.29
N LEU A 126 -28.40 -20.66 -34.92
CA LEU A 126 -27.41 -20.14 -35.87
C LEU A 126 -26.10 -19.78 -35.16
N LEU A 127 -26.15 -19.19 -33.97
CA LEU A 127 -24.96 -18.92 -33.15
C LEU A 127 -24.14 -20.19 -32.89
N PHE A 128 -24.78 -21.25 -32.39
CA PHE A 128 -24.10 -22.52 -32.11
C PHE A 128 -23.57 -23.18 -33.39
N THR A 129 -24.31 -23.07 -34.50
CA THR A 129 -23.88 -23.58 -35.81
C THR A 129 -22.64 -22.85 -36.30
N GLN A 130 -22.64 -21.51 -36.25
CA GLN A 130 -21.48 -20.69 -36.63
C GLN A 130 -20.29 -20.97 -35.72
N MET A 131 -20.48 -21.06 -34.40
CA MET A 131 -19.41 -21.40 -33.47
C MET A 131 -18.75 -22.74 -33.80
N ARG A 132 -19.55 -23.75 -34.13
CA ARG A 132 -19.04 -25.07 -34.52
C ARG A 132 -18.27 -25.04 -35.85
N GLN A 133 -18.72 -24.25 -36.82
CA GLN A 133 -18.04 -24.09 -38.10
C GLN A 133 -16.74 -23.29 -37.97
N ALA A 134 -16.77 -22.23 -37.16
CA ALA A 134 -15.62 -21.38 -36.88
C ALA A 134 -14.52 -22.13 -36.13
N GLY A 135 -14.89 -22.91 -35.11
CA GLY A 135 -13.95 -23.70 -34.31
C GLY A 135 -12.82 -22.83 -33.75
N THR A 136 -11.57 -23.17 -34.09
CA THR A 136 -10.38 -22.46 -33.61
C THR A 136 -10.01 -21.22 -34.42
N SER A 137 -10.66 -20.96 -35.57
CA SER A 137 -10.30 -19.86 -36.48
C SER A 137 -10.54 -18.46 -35.92
N VAL A 138 -11.40 -18.33 -34.90
CA VAL A 138 -11.74 -17.05 -34.25
C VAL A 138 -10.71 -16.61 -33.21
N PHE A 139 -9.62 -17.37 -33.04
CA PHE A 139 -8.60 -17.06 -32.05
C PHE A 139 -7.27 -16.70 -32.70
N SER A 140 -6.55 -15.81 -32.03
CA SER A 140 -5.13 -15.55 -32.24
C SER A 140 -4.31 -16.08 -31.07
N MET A 141 -3.07 -16.48 -31.37
CA MET A 141 -2.13 -17.04 -30.41
C MET A 141 -0.84 -16.24 -30.40
N THR A 142 -0.30 -15.97 -29.22
CA THR A 142 0.96 -15.24 -29.04
C THR A 142 1.82 -15.92 -27.98
N PRO A 143 3.14 -16.09 -28.20
CA PRO A 143 4.04 -16.54 -27.14
C PRO A 143 3.96 -15.64 -25.91
N ALA A 144 3.95 -16.23 -24.72
CA ALA A 144 3.86 -15.50 -23.47
C ALA A 144 4.81 -16.09 -22.42
N LYS A 145 5.29 -15.22 -21.52
CA LYS A 145 6.06 -15.63 -20.34
C LYS A 145 5.42 -15.04 -19.09
N VAL A 146 4.97 -15.92 -18.20
CA VAL A 146 4.37 -15.55 -16.92
C VAL A 146 5.46 -15.09 -15.95
N HIS A 147 5.22 -13.97 -15.28
CA HIS A 147 6.14 -13.43 -14.27
C HIS A 147 6.31 -14.40 -13.09
N GLN A 148 7.53 -14.47 -12.55
CA GLN A 148 7.90 -15.38 -11.46
C GLN A 148 6.97 -15.33 -10.24
N ASN A 149 6.43 -14.15 -9.93
CA ASN A 149 5.52 -13.96 -8.80
C ASN A 149 4.22 -14.78 -8.94
N TYR A 150 3.80 -15.11 -10.17
CA TYR A 150 2.60 -15.91 -10.44
C TYR A 150 2.89 -17.41 -10.59
N LEU A 151 4.16 -17.85 -10.58
CA LEU A 151 4.52 -19.27 -10.66
C LEU A 151 4.53 -19.95 -9.28
N LYS A 152 4.74 -19.17 -8.22
CA LYS A 152 4.83 -19.69 -6.85
C LYS A 152 3.44 -20.05 -6.31
N LYS A 153 3.27 -21.31 -5.91
CA LYS A 153 2.10 -21.72 -5.12
C LYS A 153 2.33 -21.36 -3.66
N GLU A 154 1.48 -20.50 -3.11
CA GLU A 154 1.50 -20.25 -1.68
C GLU A 154 1.05 -21.50 -0.92
N LYS A 155 1.88 -21.94 0.03
CA LYS A 155 1.48 -22.97 1.00
C LYS A 155 0.59 -22.33 2.07
N MET A 156 -0.38 -23.11 2.54
CA MET A 156 -1.29 -22.68 3.62
C MET A 156 -0.53 -22.40 4.92
N GLY A 157 0.57 -23.13 5.17
CA GLY A 157 1.40 -22.94 6.36
C GLY A 157 0.76 -23.52 7.62
N LYS A 158 1.21 -23.05 8.79
CA LYS A 158 0.64 -23.45 10.09
C LYS A 158 -0.77 -22.85 10.25
N THR A 159 -1.67 -23.61 10.86
CA THR A 159 -2.99 -23.15 11.27
C THR A 159 -2.99 -22.77 12.74
N THR A 160 -3.85 -21.84 13.12
CA THR A 160 -4.11 -21.42 14.51
C THR A 160 -5.61 -21.14 14.67
N THR A 161 -6.05 -20.89 15.90
CA THR A 161 -7.46 -20.60 16.22
C THR A 161 -7.66 -19.10 16.41
N CYS A 162 -8.71 -18.55 15.80
CA CYS A 162 -9.05 -17.13 15.92
C CYS A 162 -9.61 -16.85 17.33
N PRO A 163 -9.07 -15.90 18.10
CA PRO A 163 -9.56 -15.58 19.44
C PRO A 163 -10.94 -14.90 19.45
N ILE A 164 -11.45 -14.42 18.29
CA ILE A 164 -12.77 -13.79 18.18
C ILE A 164 -13.85 -14.83 17.85
N CYS A 165 -13.72 -15.55 16.73
CA CYS A 165 -14.74 -16.52 16.28
C CYS A 165 -14.46 -17.97 16.67
N ASN A 166 -13.28 -18.27 17.24
CA ASN A 166 -12.82 -19.62 17.59
C ASN A 166 -12.69 -20.60 16.40
N GLU A 167 -12.68 -20.09 15.17
CA GLU A 167 -12.44 -20.90 13.97
C GLU A 167 -10.95 -21.03 13.65
N THR A 168 -10.56 -22.15 13.04
CA THR A 168 -9.18 -22.35 12.61
C THR A 168 -8.89 -21.64 11.30
N TYR A 169 -7.75 -20.95 11.21
CA TYR A 169 -7.32 -20.24 10.01
C TYR A 169 -5.78 -20.29 9.84
N PRO A 170 -5.25 -19.97 8.65
CA PRO A 170 -3.79 -19.88 8.44
C PRO A 170 -3.15 -18.78 9.31
N ALA A 171 -2.17 -19.14 10.14
CA ALA A 171 -1.52 -18.23 11.08
C ALA A 171 -0.84 -17.03 10.38
N LYS A 172 -0.43 -17.20 9.12
CA LYS A 172 0.11 -16.11 8.29
C LYS A 172 -0.88 -14.97 8.03
N HIS A 173 -2.18 -15.18 8.27
CA HIS A 173 -3.19 -14.12 8.11
C HIS A 173 -3.20 -13.14 9.27
N GLY A 174 -2.53 -13.42 10.39
CA GLY A 174 -2.43 -12.53 11.55
C GLY A 174 -2.83 -13.17 12.87
N SER A 175 -3.06 -12.34 13.88
CA SER A 175 -3.55 -12.71 15.21
C SER A 175 -5.05 -13.03 15.25
N ILE A 176 -5.80 -12.59 14.23
CA ILE A 176 -7.21 -12.94 14.01
C ILE A 176 -7.44 -13.38 12.55
N CYS A 177 -8.52 -14.11 12.29
CA CYS A 177 -8.87 -14.54 10.94
C CYS A 177 -9.31 -13.35 10.06
N ARG A 178 -9.20 -13.51 8.74
CA ARG A 178 -9.63 -12.46 7.77
C ARG A 178 -11.12 -12.13 7.88
N GLY A 179 -11.95 -13.09 8.29
CA GLY A 179 -13.38 -12.86 8.49
C GLY A 179 -13.66 -11.91 9.65
N CYS A 180 -12.92 -12.01 10.75
CA CYS A 180 -13.07 -11.09 11.88
C CYS A 180 -12.31 -9.76 11.68
N ALA A 181 -11.30 -9.74 10.81
CA ALA A 181 -10.49 -8.56 10.52
C ALA A 181 -11.10 -7.63 9.47
N SER A 182 -12.17 -8.05 8.79
CA SER A 182 -12.78 -7.32 7.69
C SER A 182 -14.30 -7.40 7.81
N ASP A 183 -14.99 -6.52 7.10
CA ASP A 183 -16.43 -6.63 6.98
C ASP A 183 -16.77 -7.90 6.18
N LEU A 184 -17.54 -8.78 6.79
CA LEU A 184 -18.06 -9.95 6.10
C LEU A 184 -19.08 -9.49 5.06
N PRO A 185 -19.11 -10.11 3.87
CA PRO A 185 -20.11 -9.79 2.86
C PRO A 185 -21.50 -10.35 3.20
N TYR A 186 -21.72 -10.77 4.44
CA TYR A 186 -22.94 -11.35 4.96
C TYR A 186 -23.04 -11.09 6.46
N ASP A 187 -24.28 -10.91 6.94
CA ASP A 187 -24.59 -10.88 8.35
C ASP A 187 -24.91 -12.29 8.86
N LEU A 188 -24.42 -12.60 10.07
CA LEU A 188 -24.85 -13.79 10.77
C LEU A 188 -26.18 -13.51 11.44
N ILE A 189 -27.23 -14.22 11.01
CA ILE A 189 -28.53 -14.18 11.67
C ILE A 189 -28.44 -15.10 12.89
N GLN A 190 -28.48 -14.53 14.10
CA GLN A 190 -28.58 -15.34 15.31
C GLN A 190 -29.95 -16.02 15.35
N ALA A 191 -29.97 -17.34 15.58
CA ALA A 191 -31.19 -18.15 15.51
C ALA A 191 -32.21 -17.85 16.62
N ASP A 192 -31.83 -17.12 17.67
CA ASP A 192 -32.71 -16.68 18.76
C ASP A 192 -32.24 -15.34 19.32
N GLN A 193 -32.82 -14.22 18.85
CA GLN A 193 -32.74 -12.94 19.55
C GLN A 193 -34.10 -12.24 19.51
N THR A 194 -34.84 -12.33 20.62
CA THR A 194 -35.88 -11.35 20.96
C THR A 194 -35.22 -9.99 21.14
N ALA A 195 -35.85 -8.95 20.60
CA ALA A 195 -35.30 -7.62 20.33
C ALA A 195 -34.82 -6.76 21.53
N ASP A 196 -34.62 -7.33 22.72
CA ASP A 196 -34.30 -6.59 23.96
C ASP A 196 -33.08 -7.20 24.72
N ASP A 197 -32.06 -7.70 24.02
CA ASP A 197 -30.77 -8.01 24.66
C ASP A 197 -29.85 -6.76 24.66
N PRO A 198 -29.53 -6.18 25.83
CA PRO A 198 -28.60 -5.05 25.95
C PRO A 198 -27.20 -5.33 25.39
N ALA A 199 -26.86 -6.60 25.12
CA ALA A 199 -25.59 -7.00 24.51
C ALA A 199 -25.40 -6.54 23.05
N ASN A 200 -26.47 -6.05 22.38
CA ASN A 200 -26.40 -5.58 20.99
C ASN A 200 -26.02 -4.11 20.81
N ASN A 201 -25.61 -3.41 21.88
CA ASN A 201 -24.98 -2.08 21.77
C ASN A 201 -23.51 -2.15 22.22
N PRO A 202 -22.55 -2.44 21.32
CA PRO A 202 -21.17 -2.78 21.69
C PRO A 202 -20.36 -1.61 22.29
N THR A 203 -20.91 -0.40 22.28
CA THR A 203 -20.14 0.85 22.48
C THR A 203 -20.23 1.43 23.89
N GLU A 204 -21.07 0.93 24.78
CA GLU A 204 -21.14 1.48 26.15
C GLU A 204 -20.98 0.40 27.22
N VAL A 205 -19.77 0.32 27.76
CA VAL A 205 -19.58 -0.24 29.10
C VAL A 205 -20.46 0.58 30.05
N LEU A 206 -21.50 -0.05 30.61
CA LEU A 206 -22.36 0.56 31.63
C LEU A 206 -21.58 0.70 32.95
N LEU A 207 -20.85 1.81 33.08
CA LEU A 207 -20.13 2.12 34.31
C LEU A 207 -21.09 2.70 35.36
N THR A 208 -20.97 2.19 36.58
CA THR A 208 -21.71 2.67 37.75
C THR A 208 -21.08 3.96 38.27
N LYS A 209 -21.85 5.06 38.17
CA LYS A 209 -21.51 6.36 38.74
C LYS A 209 -21.69 6.33 40.26
N THR A 210 -20.72 6.89 40.98
CA THR A 210 -20.75 7.03 42.44
C THR A 210 -20.73 8.52 42.78
N PRO A 211 -21.69 9.06 43.56
CA PRO A 211 -21.64 10.44 44.01
C PRO A 211 -20.32 10.73 44.75
N VAL A 212 -19.71 11.90 44.53
CA VAL A 212 -18.39 12.23 45.13
C VAL A 212 -18.41 12.09 46.65
N ALA A 213 -19.53 12.45 47.30
CA ALA A 213 -19.65 12.36 48.75
C ALA A 213 -19.63 10.91 49.28
N GLU A 214 -20.08 9.96 48.46
CA GLU A 214 -20.17 8.53 48.80
C GLU A 214 -18.90 7.76 48.40
N SER A 215 -18.00 8.41 47.67
CA SER A 215 -16.78 7.79 47.14
C SER A 215 -15.58 7.81 48.09
N VAL A 216 -15.73 8.35 49.30
CA VAL A 216 -14.61 8.42 50.28
C VAL A 216 -14.17 7.02 50.69
N GLY A 217 -12.86 6.76 50.64
CA GLY A 217 -12.24 5.45 50.87
C GLY A 217 -12.24 4.53 49.65
N MET A 218 -12.77 4.98 48.51
CA MET A 218 -12.77 4.25 47.24
C MET A 218 -11.66 4.75 46.31
N HIS A 219 -11.33 3.97 45.28
CA HIS A 219 -10.23 4.27 44.36
C HIS A 219 -10.74 4.76 43.01
N LEU A 220 -10.16 5.84 42.48
CA LEU A 220 -10.51 6.36 41.16
C LEU A 220 -10.24 5.35 40.04
N LEU A 221 -11.23 5.14 39.17
CA LEU A 221 -11.13 4.22 38.03
C LEU A 221 -10.24 4.76 36.90
N HIS A 222 -10.10 6.09 36.80
CA HIS A 222 -9.35 6.78 35.75
C HIS A 222 -8.78 8.11 36.24
N ASP A 223 -7.87 8.71 35.46
CA ASP A 223 -7.29 10.02 35.74
C ASP A 223 -8.36 11.14 35.73
N VAL A 224 -8.28 12.08 36.66
CA VAL A 224 -9.11 13.28 36.71
C VAL A 224 -8.28 14.49 36.31
N THR A 225 -8.53 15.01 35.10
CA THR A 225 -7.85 16.18 34.56
C THR A 225 -8.40 17.48 35.17
N ARG A 226 -7.51 18.38 35.57
CA ARG A 226 -7.80 19.77 35.87
C ARG A 226 -7.48 20.64 34.67
N ILE A 227 -8.44 21.48 34.30
CA ILE A 227 -8.30 22.44 33.21
C ILE A 227 -8.56 23.83 33.78
N ILE A 228 -7.51 24.65 33.84
CA ILE A 228 -7.60 26.08 34.14
C ILE A 228 -7.30 26.81 32.84
N TYR A 229 -8.30 27.52 32.32
CA TYR A 229 -8.19 28.26 31.06
C TYR A 229 -6.90 29.10 31.01
N LYS A 230 -6.07 28.86 29.98
CA LYS A 230 -4.77 29.51 29.71
C LYS A 230 -3.68 29.38 30.80
N LYS A 231 -3.88 28.61 31.87
CA LYS A 231 -2.87 28.43 32.92
C LYS A 231 -2.34 27.01 32.99
N GLU A 232 -3.23 26.03 33.03
CA GLU A 232 -2.86 24.66 33.37
C GLU A 232 -3.81 23.66 32.74
N LYS A 233 -3.26 22.62 32.13
CA LYS A 233 -3.98 21.39 31.79
C LYS A 233 -3.13 20.22 32.25
N GLY A 234 -3.60 19.47 33.23
CA GLY A 234 -2.85 18.36 33.81
C GLY A 234 -3.71 17.44 34.67
N VAL A 235 -3.17 16.28 35.01
CA VAL A 235 -3.81 15.29 35.87
C VAL A 235 -3.80 15.81 37.31
N ALA A 236 -4.97 16.03 37.91
CA ALA A 236 -5.09 16.44 39.31
C ALA A 236 -5.15 15.24 40.26
N PHE A 237 -5.81 14.16 39.85
CA PHE A 237 -5.84 12.89 40.57
C PHE A 237 -5.56 11.76 39.59
N LYS A 238 -4.66 10.85 39.96
CA LYS A 238 -4.32 9.69 39.13
C LYS A 238 -5.30 8.54 39.34
N LYS A 239 -5.44 7.66 38.35
CA LYS A 239 -6.05 6.35 38.50
C LYS A 239 -5.47 5.62 39.72
N GLY A 240 -6.35 4.98 40.49
CA GLY A 240 -5.98 4.28 41.72
C GLY A 240 -5.74 5.19 42.92
N HIS A 241 -5.95 6.51 42.81
CA HIS A 241 -5.92 7.41 43.95
C HIS A 241 -7.10 7.12 44.90
N GLU A 242 -6.81 6.90 46.18
CA GLU A 242 -7.82 6.74 47.22
C GLU A 242 -8.46 8.10 47.55
N ILE A 243 -9.78 8.18 47.42
CA ILE A 243 -10.53 9.42 47.61
C ILE A 243 -10.67 9.69 49.11
N THR A 244 -10.04 10.76 49.59
CA THR A 244 -10.15 11.20 50.99
C THR A 244 -11.25 12.24 51.17
N THR A 245 -11.67 12.49 52.41
CA THR A 245 -12.66 13.53 52.74
C THR A 245 -12.23 14.92 52.26
N GLU A 246 -10.93 15.21 52.29
CA GLU A 246 -10.35 16.48 51.81
C GLU A 246 -10.44 16.62 50.29
N ASN A 247 -10.42 15.50 49.54
CA ASN A 247 -10.52 15.53 48.08
C ASN A 247 -11.93 15.85 47.59
N VAL A 248 -12.97 15.62 48.39
CA VAL A 248 -14.38 15.82 48.00
C VAL A 248 -14.64 17.27 47.55
N GLN A 249 -14.15 18.25 48.31
CA GLN A 249 -14.33 19.66 47.94
C GLN A 249 -13.59 19.97 46.63
N MET A 250 -12.34 19.55 46.52
CA MET A 250 -11.51 19.79 45.33
C MET A 250 -12.11 19.13 44.07
N LEU A 251 -12.62 17.90 44.16
CA LEU A 251 -13.27 17.20 43.05
C LEU A 251 -14.55 17.92 42.59
N ARG A 252 -15.34 18.48 43.52
CA ARG A 252 -16.49 19.34 43.19
C ARG A 252 -16.08 20.65 42.52
N GLU A 253 -15.00 21.29 42.98
CA GLU A 253 -14.44 22.49 42.36
C GLU A 253 -13.94 22.22 40.92
N LEU A 254 -13.50 20.98 40.64
CA LEU A 254 -13.21 20.49 39.29
C LEU A 254 -14.46 20.15 38.46
N GLY A 255 -15.66 20.43 38.98
CA GLY A 255 -16.94 20.18 38.31
C GLY A 255 -17.39 18.72 38.34
N LYS A 256 -16.82 17.86 39.20
CA LYS A 256 -17.24 16.47 39.35
C LYS A 256 -18.36 16.37 40.39
N ASN A 257 -19.53 15.93 39.95
CA ASN A 257 -20.65 15.56 40.83
C ASN A 257 -20.68 14.06 41.11
N ASN A 258 -20.15 13.28 40.17
CA ASN A 258 -20.05 11.83 40.24
C ASN A 258 -18.65 11.40 39.77
N LEU A 259 -18.19 10.26 40.29
CA LEU A 259 -16.94 9.61 39.93
C LEU A 259 -17.22 8.16 39.51
N PHE A 260 -16.27 7.58 38.78
CA PHE A 260 -16.22 6.15 38.56
C PHE A 260 -15.11 5.59 39.44
N VAL A 261 -15.46 4.61 40.26
CA VAL A 261 -14.56 4.01 41.26
C VAL A 261 -14.37 2.53 40.98
N ALA A 262 -13.18 2.00 41.28
CA ALA A 262 -12.78 0.63 41.00
C ALA A 262 -13.69 -0.39 41.70
N GLU A 263 -14.13 -0.08 42.92
CA GLU A 263 -14.95 -0.94 43.77
C GLU A 263 -16.33 -1.22 43.17
N HIS A 264 -16.93 -0.22 42.53
CA HIS A 264 -18.24 -0.35 41.88
C HIS A 264 -18.13 -0.74 40.40
N ASN A 265 -16.91 -0.79 39.86
CA ASN A 265 -16.64 -1.12 38.46
C ASN A 265 -15.45 -2.09 38.37
N PRO A 266 -15.58 -3.31 38.92
CA PRO A 266 -14.53 -4.33 38.80
C PRO A 266 -14.29 -4.69 37.33
N PHE A 267 -13.17 -5.35 37.04
CA PHE A 267 -12.72 -5.74 35.70
C PHE A 267 -13.89 -6.11 34.75
N VAL A 268 -14.02 -5.36 33.66
CA VAL A 268 -15.09 -5.57 32.69
C VAL A 268 -14.66 -6.68 31.74
N LYS A 269 -15.15 -7.90 31.98
CA LYS A 269 -14.82 -9.07 31.16
C LYS A 269 -15.12 -8.78 29.68
N GLY A 270 -14.14 -9.07 28.82
CA GLY A 270 -14.25 -8.84 27.37
C GLY A 270 -13.88 -7.42 26.93
N TYR A 271 -13.34 -6.59 27.83
CA TYR A 271 -12.82 -5.26 27.51
C TYR A 271 -11.38 -5.10 27.99
N VAL A 272 -10.67 -4.15 27.39
CA VAL A 272 -9.29 -3.77 27.69
C VAL A 272 -9.28 -2.32 28.14
N HIS A 273 -8.55 -2.00 29.20
CA HIS A 273 -8.43 -0.63 29.71
C HIS A 273 -7.63 0.25 28.73
N GLU A 274 -7.98 1.54 28.61
CA GLU A 274 -7.36 2.46 27.65
C GLU A 274 -5.83 2.49 27.70
N ASP A 275 -5.25 2.52 28.91
CA ASP A 275 -3.80 2.53 29.12
C ASP A 275 -3.12 1.24 28.65
N GLU A 276 -3.75 0.08 28.87
CA GLU A 276 -3.23 -1.22 28.42
C GLU A 276 -3.27 -1.31 26.89
N ALA A 277 -4.37 -0.86 26.29
CA ALA A 277 -4.52 -0.80 24.85
C ALA A 277 -3.49 0.15 24.21
N ALA A 278 -3.33 1.35 24.77
CA ALA A 278 -2.38 2.35 24.28
C ALA A 278 -0.93 1.86 24.34
N LEU A 279 -0.56 1.15 25.41
CA LEU A 279 0.74 0.51 25.54
C LEU A 279 0.96 -0.53 24.45
N ALA A 280 0.04 -1.48 24.30
CA ALA A 280 0.16 -2.52 23.27
C ALA A 280 0.24 -1.94 21.84
N PHE A 281 -0.52 -0.88 21.54
CA PHE A 281 -0.43 -0.20 20.25
C PHE A 281 0.93 0.47 20.06
N ALA A 282 1.45 1.17 21.07
CA ALA A 282 2.74 1.83 21.00
C ALA A 282 3.89 0.82 20.83
N ASP A 283 3.86 -0.29 21.57
CA ASP A 283 4.83 -1.38 21.46
C ASP A 283 4.91 -1.90 20.02
N GLN A 284 3.76 -2.07 19.36
CA GLN A 284 3.68 -2.58 17.99
C GLN A 284 4.04 -1.52 16.92
N MET A 285 3.82 -0.24 17.23
CA MET A 285 4.10 0.88 16.32
C MET A 285 5.55 1.38 16.40
N CYS A 286 6.20 1.23 17.54
CA CYS A 286 7.56 1.72 17.78
C CYS A 286 8.58 0.92 16.99
N GLY A 287 9.22 1.56 16.03
CA GLY A 287 10.18 0.91 15.17
C GLY A 287 11.61 1.40 15.29
N LEU A 288 12.33 1.31 14.17
CA LEU A 288 13.75 1.61 14.08
C LEU A 288 14.05 3.06 14.51
N ASN A 289 15.04 3.23 15.40
CA ASN A 289 15.51 4.52 15.95
C ASN A 289 14.39 5.38 16.55
N MET A 290 13.43 4.72 17.20
CA MET A 290 12.33 5.37 17.92
C MET A 290 12.22 4.80 19.32
N ASN A 291 11.68 5.57 20.25
CA ASN A 291 11.28 5.07 21.56
C ASN A 291 9.98 5.72 22.04
N TYR A 292 9.49 5.29 23.20
CA TYR A 292 8.39 5.93 23.90
C TYR A 292 8.53 5.74 25.41
N ASN A 293 7.79 6.54 26.17
CA ASN A 293 7.61 6.32 27.60
C ASN A 293 6.50 5.28 27.80
N PRO A 294 6.76 4.14 28.48
CA PRO A 294 5.78 3.08 28.66
C PRO A 294 4.69 3.42 29.69
N ILE A 295 4.69 4.63 30.25
CA ILE A 295 3.66 5.13 31.17
C ILE A 295 2.61 5.90 30.35
N PRO A 296 1.42 5.34 30.11
CA PRO A 296 0.35 6.03 29.39
C PRO A 296 -0.19 7.20 30.21
N LYS A 297 -0.79 8.18 29.52
CA LYS A 297 -1.49 9.30 30.15
C LYS A 297 -2.81 9.54 29.43
N GLU A 298 -3.92 9.30 30.11
CA GLU A 298 -5.28 9.39 29.53
C GLU A 298 -5.41 8.53 28.27
N GLY A 299 -4.97 7.26 28.34
CA GLY A 299 -5.02 6.32 27.22
C GLY A 299 -4.13 6.69 26.03
N ARG A 300 -3.15 7.59 26.20
CA ARG A 300 -2.25 8.05 25.13
C ARG A 300 -0.78 7.75 25.42
N ILE A 301 -0.05 7.35 24.37
CA ILE A 301 1.42 7.28 24.35
C ILE A 301 1.96 8.10 23.17
N ASN A 302 3.06 8.81 23.42
CA ASN A 302 3.83 9.51 22.38
C ASN A 302 5.06 8.68 22.01
N LEU A 303 5.27 8.52 20.71
CA LEU A 303 6.48 7.96 20.10
C LEU A 303 7.42 9.11 19.75
N VAL A 304 8.69 8.97 20.08
CA VAL A 304 9.72 9.99 19.86
C VAL A 304 10.89 9.44 19.04
N ALA A 305 11.55 10.33 18.30
CA ALA A 305 12.78 9.99 17.59
C ALA A 305 13.94 9.75 18.58
N GLU A 306 14.63 8.62 18.47
CA GLU A 306 15.81 8.31 19.30
C GLU A 306 17.09 8.92 18.72
N SER A 307 17.11 9.20 17.43
CA SER A 307 18.19 9.86 16.70
C SER A 307 17.66 10.94 15.76
N ASP A 308 18.56 11.82 15.31
CA ASP A 308 18.29 12.68 14.16
C ASP A 308 18.07 11.82 12.91
N GLY A 309 17.17 12.25 12.01
CA GLY A 309 16.89 11.50 10.80
C GLY A 309 15.65 11.98 10.05
N ILE A 310 15.11 11.11 9.20
CA ILE A 310 13.86 11.30 8.49
C ILE A 310 12.82 10.28 8.97
N PHE A 311 11.65 10.78 9.35
CA PHE A 311 10.53 9.96 9.81
C PHE A 311 9.84 9.29 8.62
N VAL A 312 9.61 7.98 8.73
CA VAL A 312 8.92 7.17 7.73
C VAL A 312 7.75 6.44 8.38
N ALA A 313 6.58 6.48 7.74
CA ALA A 313 5.38 5.76 8.16
C ALA A 313 4.82 4.88 7.04
N ASP A 314 4.38 3.67 7.40
CA ASP A 314 3.52 2.84 6.54
C ASP A 314 2.08 3.41 6.58
N GLU A 315 1.80 4.31 5.64
CA GLU A 315 0.51 5.00 5.51
C GLU A 315 -0.68 4.04 5.41
N ALA A 316 -0.50 2.87 4.77
CA ALA A 316 -1.58 1.91 4.60
C ALA A 316 -1.94 1.24 5.93
N GLN A 317 -0.94 0.86 6.74
CA GLN A 317 -1.19 0.34 8.08
C GLN A 317 -1.75 1.41 9.03
N LEU A 318 -1.23 2.65 8.94
CA LEU A 318 -1.75 3.78 9.72
C LEU A 318 -3.22 4.05 9.41
N GLN A 319 -3.61 4.01 8.14
CA GLN A 319 -5.00 4.17 7.73
C GLN A 319 -5.88 3.03 8.28
N LEU A 320 -5.51 1.76 8.07
CA LEU A 320 -6.26 0.60 8.55
C LEU A 320 -6.41 0.61 10.09
N PHE A 321 -5.39 1.06 10.81
CA PHE A 321 -5.46 1.24 12.26
C PHE A 321 -6.50 2.32 12.63
N ASN A 322 -6.46 3.47 11.98
CA ASN A 322 -7.39 4.58 12.27
C ASN A 322 -8.83 4.32 11.80
N GLU A 323 -9.05 3.36 10.90
CA GLU A 323 -10.39 2.88 10.52
C GLU A 323 -10.99 1.95 11.59
N SER A 324 -10.17 1.46 12.53
CA SER A 324 -10.65 0.59 13.61
C SER A 324 -11.41 1.40 14.69
N PRO A 325 -12.56 0.91 15.19
CA PRO A 325 -13.33 1.61 16.20
C PRO A 325 -12.56 1.86 17.50
N GLY A 326 -12.73 3.06 18.08
CA GLY A 326 -12.26 3.36 19.44
C GLY A 326 -10.75 3.59 19.58
N VAL A 327 -9.99 3.64 18.49
CA VAL A 327 -8.54 3.90 18.51
C VAL A 327 -8.17 5.04 17.55
N ILE A 328 -7.05 5.70 17.83
CA ILE A 328 -6.41 6.64 16.90
C ILE A 328 -4.90 6.54 16.95
N CYS A 329 -4.25 6.84 15.84
CA CYS A 329 -2.84 7.18 15.79
C CYS A 329 -2.63 8.34 14.81
N ALA A 330 -1.91 9.36 15.25
CA ALA A 330 -1.54 10.51 14.44
C ALA A 330 -0.02 10.64 14.37
N THR A 331 0.50 11.04 13.21
CA THR A 331 1.94 11.17 12.96
C THR A 331 2.27 12.55 12.41
N LEU A 332 3.55 12.93 12.43
CA LEU A 332 4.09 13.95 11.52
C LEU A 332 3.85 13.50 10.06
N PRO A 333 3.87 14.43 9.08
CA PRO A 333 3.87 14.07 7.67
C PRO A 333 5.01 13.09 7.36
N ASN A 334 4.74 12.13 6.49
CA ASN A 334 5.75 11.18 6.06
C ASN A 334 6.95 11.91 5.45
N TYR A 335 8.16 11.39 5.65
CA TYR A 335 9.43 11.99 5.20
C TYR A 335 9.79 13.34 5.87
N THR A 336 9.22 13.63 7.04
CA THR A 336 9.64 14.81 7.82
C THR A 336 11.02 14.59 8.43
N VAL A 337 11.92 15.56 8.29
CA VAL A 337 13.22 15.57 8.98
C VAL A 337 13.00 15.92 10.44
N VAL A 338 13.54 15.09 11.34
CA VAL A 338 13.29 15.17 12.79
C VAL A 338 14.59 15.15 13.58
N LYS A 339 14.55 15.75 14.77
CA LYS A 339 15.65 15.74 15.75
C LYS A 339 15.39 14.75 16.87
N LYS A 340 16.48 14.24 17.45
CA LYS A 340 16.41 13.39 18.65
C LYS A 340 15.54 14.03 19.73
N GLY A 341 14.57 13.27 20.24
CA GLY A 341 13.64 13.66 21.28
C GLY A 341 12.35 14.32 20.79
N GLU A 342 12.22 14.60 19.49
CA GLU A 342 10.97 15.12 18.93
C GLU A 342 9.88 14.04 18.92
N VAL A 343 8.64 14.45 19.20
CA VAL A 343 7.46 13.58 19.10
C VAL A 343 7.09 13.45 17.64
N VAL A 344 7.17 12.23 17.11
CA VAL A 344 6.91 11.94 15.69
C VAL A 344 5.55 11.30 15.46
N ALA A 345 5.00 10.64 16.48
CA ALA A 345 3.68 10.03 16.44
C ALA A 345 3.07 9.91 17.84
N ALA A 346 1.75 9.75 17.91
CA ALA A 346 1.05 9.46 19.14
C ALA A 346 -0.16 8.56 18.88
N THR A 347 -0.31 7.52 19.71
CA THR A 347 -1.44 6.58 19.66
C THR A 347 -2.30 6.73 20.91
N ARG A 348 -3.60 6.47 20.77
CA ARG A 348 -4.56 6.57 21.86
C ARG A 348 -5.73 5.59 21.71
N ALA A 349 -6.16 4.99 22.82
CA ALA A 349 -7.50 4.43 22.96
C ALA A 349 -8.48 5.56 23.36
N ILE A 350 -9.59 5.69 22.62
CA ILE A 350 -10.57 6.76 22.83
C ILE A 350 -11.46 6.49 24.06
N PRO A 351 -12.14 5.33 24.17
CA PRO A 351 -12.94 5.03 25.36
C PRO A 351 -12.05 4.51 26.50
N LEU A 352 -12.51 4.71 27.75
CA LEU A 352 -11.83 4.19 28.94
C LEU A 352 -11.65 2.65 28.89
N TYR A 353 -12.61 1.97 28.26
CA TYR A 353 -12.58 0.54 27.99
C TYR A 353 -12.92 0.29 26.53
N ILE A 354 -12.00 -0.34 25.79
CA ILE A 354 -12.22 -0.80 24.42
C ILE A 354 -12.63 -2.27 24.44
N SER A 355 -13.56 -2.67 23.55
CA SER A 355 -13.93 -4.09 23.45
C SER A 355 -12.71 -4.92 23.07
N HIS A 356 -12.57 -6.13 23.62
CA HIS A 356 -11.46 -7.02 23.29
C HIS A 356 -11.43 -7.34 21.79
N THR A 357 -12.60 -7.40 21.15
CA THR A 357 -12.73 -7.58 19.69
C THR A 357 -12.12 -6.41 18.92
N ASP A 358 -12.48 -5.16 19.25
CA ASP A 358 -11.98 -3.98 18.54
C ASP A 358 -10.49 -3.75 18.81
N TYR A 359 -10.06 -3.99 20.05
CA TYR A 359 -8.65 -4.02 20.43
C TYR A 359 -7.83 -4.99 19.55
N LEU A 360 -8.30 -6.24 19.40
CA LEU A 360 -7.64 -7.23 18.57
C LEU A 360 -7.67 -6.88 17.08
N LYS A 361 -8.77 -6.31 16.58
CA LYS A 361 -8.86 -5.80 15.21
C LYS A 361 -7.81 -4.72 14.95
N ALA A 362 -7.72 -3.72 15.82
CA ALA A 362 -6.75 -2.63 15.74
C ALA A 362 -5.30 -3.16 15.76
N LEU A 363 -4.96 -4.07 16.68
CA LEU A 363 -3.63 -4.70 16.72
C LEU A 363 -3.32 -5.49 15.45
N ASN A 364 -4.30 -6.19 14.89
CA ASN A 364 -4.12 -7.00 13.70
C ASN A 364 -3.87 -6.15 12.43
N CYS A 365 -4.18 -4.85 12.44
CA CYS A 365 -3.82 -3.92 11.37
C CYS A 365 -2.32 -3.59 11.35
N LEU A 366 -1.63 -3.69 12.49
CA LEU A 366 -0.23 -3.30 12.68
C LEU A 366 0.75 -4.45 12.32
N LYS A 367 0.64 -4.98 11.09
CA LYS A 367 1.49 -6.06 10.58
C LYS A 367 2.61 -5.55 9.67
N LYS A 368 3.83 -5.59 10.18
CA LYS A 368 5.14 -5.78 9.49
C LYS A 368 6.26 -5.63 10.52
N GLU A 369 7.48 -5.94 10.13
CA GLU A 369 8.70 -5.75 10.92
C GLU A 369 8.85 -4.30 11.46
N THR A 370 8.20 -3.31 10.83
CA THR A 370 8.16 -1.91 11.32
C THR A 370 6.95 -1.12 10.78
N VAL A 371 6.20 -0.41 11.64
CA VAL A 371 5.09 0.50 11.22
C VAL A 371 5.61 1.93 10.99
N PHE A 372 6.45 2.40 11.91
CA PHE A 372 7.13 3.68 11.84
C PHE A 372 8.63 3.50 11.98
N ALA A 373 9.42 4.38 11.40
CA ALA A 373 10.87 4.36 11.54
C ALA A 373 11.45 5.77 11.47
N VAL A 374 12.64 5.96 12.03
CA VAL A 374 13.48 7.13 11.76
C VAL A 374 14.77 6.64 11.11
N HIS A 375 15.01 7.08 9.87
CA HIS A 375 16.22 6.74 9.13
C HIS A 375 17.27 7.85 9.28
N PRO A 376 18.50 7.55 9.74
CA PRO A 376 19.56 8.55 9.81
C PRO A 376 19.89 9.12 8.43
N LEU A 377 20.25 10.41 8.37
CA LEU A 377 20.73 11.04 7.14
C LEU A 377 22.24 10.90 7.04
N LYS A 378 22.73 10.40 5.89
CA LYS A 378 24.16 10.38 5.57
C LYS A 378 24.66 11.80 5.34
N LYS A 379 25.92 12.02 5.72
CA LYS A 379 26.69 13.20 5.31
C LYS A 379 27.39 12.88 3.99
N ALA A 380 26.72 13.16 2.89
CA ALA A 380 27.21 12.83 1.55
C ALA A 380 28.28 13.81 1.08
N LYS A 381 29.23 13.31 0.27
CA LYS A 381 30.08 14.13 -0.59
C LYS A 381 29.33 14.42 -1.88
N VAL A 382 29.06 15.69 -2.15
CA VAL A 382 28.22 16.15 -3.25
C VAL A 382 29.05 16.79 -4.35
N GLY A 383 28.89 16.32 -5.58
CA GLY A 383 29.34 17.02 -6.78
C GLY A 383 28.21 17.90 -7.32
N ILE A 384 28.51 19.14 -7.71
CA ILE A 384 27.54 20.04 -8.36
C ILE A 384 28.01 20.30 -9.79
N LEU A 385 27.18 19.91 -10.76
CA LEU A 385 27.41 20.11 -12.19
C LEU A 385 26.38 21.09 -12.75
N ILE A 386 26.83 22.27 -13.12
CA ILE A 386 25.98 23.26 -13.81
C ILE A 386 26.04 22.98 -15.31
N THR A 387 24.88 22.75 -15.92
CA THR A 387 24.73 22.50 -17.36
C THR A 387 24.04 23.69 -18.01
N GLY A 388 24.44 24.03 -19.23
CA GLY A 388 23.87 25.14 -19.97
C GLY A 388 24.95 25.92 -20.69
N THR A 389 24.81 26.03 -22.00
CA THR A 389 25.80 26.72 -22.85
C THR A 389 25.93 28.20 -22.47
N GLU A 390 24.84 28.85 -22.11
CA GLU A 390 24.80 30.24 -21.68
C GLU A 390 25.52 30.52 -20.36
N VAL A 391 25.51 29.55 -19.43
CA VAL A 391 26.24 29.67 -18.17
C VAL A 391 27.72 29.34 -18.40
N PHE A 392 28.02 28.30 -19.18
CA PHE A 392 29.38 27.90 -19.53
C PHE A 392 30.15 29.01 -20.27
N GLU A 393 29.49 29.73 -21.19
CA GLU A 393 30.08 30.86 -21.91
C GLU A 393 30.06 32.18 -21.12
N ASN A 394 29.63 32.18 -19.85
CA ASN A 394 29.47 33.36 -18.99
C ASN A 394 28.54 34.45 -19.56
N LEU A 395 27.56 34.06 -20.38
CA LEU A 395 26.50 34.97 -20.85
C LEU A 395 25.51 35.27 -19.71
N VAL A 396 25.35 34.33 -18.78
CA VAL A 396 24.55 34.46 -17.56
C VAL A 396 25.42 34.10 -16.35
N GLU A 397 25.28 34.86 -15.27
CA GLU A 397 25.94 34.58 -13.99
C GLU A 397 25.32 33.34 -13.33
N ASP A 398 26.16 32.40 -12.90
CA ASP A 398 25.73 31.23 -12.16
C ASP A 398 25.28 31.61 -10.73
N LYS A 399 24.00 31.38 -10.45
CA LYS A 399 23.41 31.49 -9.11
C LYS A 399 23.06 30.13 -8.50
N TYR A 400 23.13 29.06 -9.28
CA TYR A 400 22.73 27.72 -8.86
C TYR A 400 23.72 27.12 -7.88
N THR A 401 25.03 27.35 -8.08
CA THR A 401 26.07 26.83 -7.19
C THR A 401 25.83 27.21 -5.74
N GLU A 402 25.62 28.50 -5.45
CA GLU A 402 25.45 29.00 -4.08
C GLU A 402 24.15 28.46 -3.45
N ILE A 403 23.05 28.42 -4.21
CA ILE A 403 21.75 27.92 -3.73
C ILE A 403 21.83 26.42 -3.41
N MET A 404 22.40 25.62 -4.31
CA MET A 404 22.53 24.18 -4.11
C MET A 404 23.52 23.86 -2.98
N GLN A 405 24.64 24.58 -2.91
CA GLN A 405 25.60 24.44 -1.83
C GLN A 405 24.96 24.73 -0.47
N ALA A 406 24.23 25.84 -0.32
CA ALA A 406 23.57 26.18 0.93
C ALA A 406 22.56 25.10 1.37
N LYS A 407 21.78 24.54 0.41
CA LYS A 407 20.85 23.45 0.69
C LYS A 407 21.56 22.17 1.11
N VAL A 408 22.67 21.81 0.46
CA VAL A 408 23.46 20.62 0.79
C VAL A 408 24.12 20.75 2.17
N GLU A 409 24.75 21.90 2.45
CA GLU A 409 25.42 22.18 3.72
C GLU A 409 24.45 22.24 4.90
N ALA A 410 23.19 22.65 4.68
CA ALA A 410 22.14 22.62 5.71
C ALA A 410 21.86 21.20 6.26
N TYR A 411 22.19 20.16 5.50
CA TYR A 411 22.13 18.75 5.95
C TYR A 411 23.47 18.21 6.47
N GLY A 412 24.50 19.06 6.57
CA GLY A 412 25.84 18.67 7.01
C GLY A 412 26.61 17.84 5.98
N CYS A 413 26.21 17.90 4.71
CA CYS A 413 26.92 17.31 3.58
C CYS A 413 28.04 18.25 3.09
N GLU A 414 29.00 17.72 2.34
CA GLU A 414 30.18 18.44 1.86
C GLU A 414 30.14 18.54 0.33
N VAL A 415 30.32 19.74 -0.24
CA VAL A 415 30.50 19.90 -1.69
C VAL A 415 31.95 19.65 -2.07
N VAL A 416 32.23 18.53 -2.75
CA VAL A 416 33.60 18.08 -3.07
C VAL A 416 34.04 18.43 -4.49
N ALA A 417 33.10 18.72 -5.39
CA ALA A 417 33.38 19.11 -6.76
C ALA A 417 32.35 20.11 -7.26
N ARG A 418 32.80 21.09 -8.05
CA ARG A 418 31.97 22.06 -8.76
C ARG A 418 32.49 22.15 -10.19
N GLU A 419 31.65 21.82 -11.16
CA GLU A 419 32.03 21.82 -12.57
C GLU A 419 30.92 22.45 -13.40
N MET A 420 31.29 22.95 -14.58
CA MET A 420 30.37 23.48 -15.58
C MET A 420 30.54 22.73 -16.89
N ALA A 421 29.46 22.54 -17.64
CA ALA A 421 29.47 21.96 -18.96
C ALA A 421 28.46 22.66 -19.89
N PRO A 422 28.80 22.86 -21.19
CA PRO A 422 27.82 23.29 -22.18
C PRO A 422 26.81 22.16 -22.44
N ASP A 423 25.75 22.45 -23.20
CA ASP A 423 24.75 21.46 -23.63
C ASP A 423 25.32 20.49 -24.65
N ASN A 424 26.16 19.58 -24.16
CA ASN A 424 26.82 18.57 -24.93
C ASN A 424 26.84 17.25 -24.15
N VAL A 425 26.21 16.23 -24.73
CA VAL A 425 26.06 14.91 -24.12
C VAL A 425 27.39 14.33 -23.65
N ALA A 426 28.43 14.38 -24.48
CA ALA A 426 29.73 13.80 -24.16
C ALA A 426 30.41 14.56 -23.01
N THR A 427 30.44 15.90 -23.07
CA THR A 427 31.07 16.73 -22.04
C THR A 427 30.38 16.57 -20.67
N ILE A 428 29.04 16.58 -20.63
CA ILE A 428 28.28 16.39 -19.39
C ILE A 428 28.54 14.99 -18.81
N SER A 429 28.52 13.95 -19.66
CA SER A 429 28.79 12.56 -19.24
C SER A 429 30.21 12.41 -18.66
N ASP A 430 31.21 13.00 -19.31
CA ASP A 430 32.60 12.97 -18.85
C ASP A 430 32.75 13.68 -17.48
N LYS A 431 32.05 14.80 -17.27
CA LYS A 431 32.04 15.50 -15.99
C LYS A 431 31.38 14.70 -14.87
N ILE A 432 30.28 14.01 -15.16
CA ILE A 432 29.65 13.08 -14.21
C ILE A 432 30.67 12.00 -13.79
N HIS A 433 31.35 11.36 -14.76
CA HIS A 433 32.36 10.35 -14.45
C HIS A 433 33.55 10.90 -13.65
N GLN A 434 34.02 12.13 -13.93
CA GLN A 434 35.08 12.79 -13.17
C GLN A 434 34.68 13.02 -11.71
N MET A 435 33.43 13.43 -11.44
CA MET A 435 32.92 13.61 -10.08
C MET A 435 32.82 12.28 -9.32
N ILE A 436 32.35 11.22 -9.99
CA ILE A 436 32.33 9.86 -9.42
C ILE A 436 33.74 9.42 -9.04
N GLN A 437 34.72 9.59 -9.94
CA GLN A 437 36.12 9.23 -9.69
C GLN A 437 36.76 10.06 -8.57
N SER A 438 36.28 11.29 -8.36
CA SER A 438 36.71 12.17 -7.27
C SER A 438 36.08 11.79 -5.92
N GLY A 439 35.22 10.76 -5.88
CA GLY A 439 34.62 10.23 -4.67
C GLY A 439 33.34 10.94 -4.22
N ALA A 440 32.57 11.49 -5.17
CA ALA A 440 31.22 11.97 -4.89
C ALA A 440 30.27 10.79 -4.60
N ASP A 441 29.49 10.88 -3.53
CA ASP A 441 28.43 9.93 -3.18
C ASP A 441 27.10 10.32 -3.87
N LEU A 442 26.95 11.61 -4.18
CA LEU A 442 25.77 12.18 -4.83
C LEU A 442 26.19 13.28 -5.80
N ILE A 443 25.58 13.32 -6.98
CA ILE A 443 25.81 14.37 -7.98
C ILE A 443 24.50 15.12 -8.22
N ILE A 444 24.55 16.45 -8.14
CA ILE A 444 23.47 17.35 -8.48
C ILE A 444 23.78 17.95 -9.83
N THR A 445 22.98 17.66 -10.86
CA THR A 445 22.99 18.46 -12.10
C THR A 445 21.96 19.59 -11.98
N THR A 446 22.25 20.76 -12.51
CA THR A 446 21.35 21.92 -12.42
C THR A 446 21.51 22.86 -13.61
N ALA A 447 20.68 23.89 -13.69
CA ALA A 447 20.52 24.82 -14.81
C ALA A 447 19.94 24.21 -16.11
N GLY A 448 19.97 22.88 -16.29
CA GLY A 448 19.20 22.16 -17.32
C GLY A 448 17.87 21.55 -16.85
N LEU A 449 17.44 20.47 -17.53
CA LEU A 449 16.17 19.74 -17.39
C LEU A 449 14.92 20.57 -17.65
N SER A 450 14.92 21.26 -18.79
CA SER A 450 13.77 21.97 -19.33
C SER A 450 13.01 21.12 -20.36
N VAL A 451 11.99 21.72 -20.98
CA VAL A 451 11.30 21.14 -22.15
C VAL A 451 12.04 21.41 -23.46
N ASP A 452 13.14 22.16 -23.41
CA ASP A 452 13.92 22.55 -24.59
C ASP A 452 14.65 21.32 -25.17
N PRO A 453 14.45 21.00 -26.47
CA PRO A 453 15.20 19.94 -27.12
C PRO A 453 16.72 20.15 -27.13
N ASP A 454 17.21 21.37 -26.96
CA ASP A 454 18.64 21.67 -26.88
C ASP A 454 19.24 21.36 -25.49
N ASP A 455 18.40 21.03 -24.49
CA ASP A 455 18.83 20.62 -23.16
C ASP A 455 19.33 19.17 -23.14
N MET A 456 20.65 19.03 -23.12
CA MET A 456 21.32 17.72 -23.23
C MET A 456 21.47 17.00 -21.89
N THR A 457 20.93 17.54 -20.79
CA THR A 457 21.20 17.05 -19.43
C THR A 457 20.67 15.64 -19.20
N LEU A 458 19.41 15.38 -19.54
CA LEU A 458 18.79 14.06 -19.34
C LEU A 458 19.47 13.00 -20.21
N GLU A 459 19.73 13.33 -21.47
CA GLU A 459 20.40 12.44 -22.40
C GLU A 459 21.83 12.13 -21.94
N ALA A 460 22.57 13.11 -21.41
CA ALA A 460 23.89 12.90 -20.84
C ALA A 460 23.87 11.99 -19.61
N ILE A 461 22.90 12.16 -18.69
CA ILE A 461 22.76 11.27 -17.53
C ILE A 461 22.55 9.82 -17.99
N ILE A 462 21.72 9.60 -19.01
CA ILE A 462 21.49 8.28 -19.61
C ILE A 462 22.78 7.74 -20.25
N ASN A 463 23.49 8.55 -21.03
CA ASN A 463 24.72 8.15 -21.72
C ASN A 463 25.89 7.89 -20.77
N ALA A 464 25.93 8.54 -19.60
CA ALA A 464 26.86 8.23 -18.52
C ALA A 464 26.61 6.84 -17.89
N GLY A 465 25.56 6.12 -18.30
CA GLY A 465 25.27 4.76 -17.86
C GLY A 465 24.35 4.68 -16.65
N ALA A 466 23.57 5.74 -16.37
CA ALA A 466 22.65 5.77 -15.26
C ALA A 466 21.55 4.70 -15.37
N LYS A 467 21.19 4.13 -14.23
CA LYS A 467 20.13 3.13 -14.04
C LYS A 467 19.09 3.67 -13.07
N ASP A 468 17.97 2.96 -12.95
CA ASP A 468 16.85 3.30 -12.08
C ASP A 468 16.34 4.74 -12.28
N LEU A 469 16.37 5.18 -13.55
CA LEU A 469 16.01 6.54 -13.92
C LEU A 469 14.51 6.78 -13.73
N LEU A 470 14.20 7.76 -12.89
CA LEU A 470 12.86 8.31 -12.72
C LEU A 470 12.90 9.76 -13.17
N TYR A 471 12.16 10.07 -14.23
CA TYR A 471 12.03 11.41 -14.76
C TYR A 471 10.61 11.92 -14.59
N GLY A 472 10.48 13.09 -13.98
CA GLY A 472 9.20 13.72 -13.73
C GLY A 472 8.69 13.48 -12.30
N VAL A 473 8.31 14.57 -11.64
CA VAL A 473 7.72 14.56 -10.29
C VAL A 473 6.47 15.43 -10.30
N PRO A 474 5.33 14.99 -9.72
CA PRO A 474 4.11 15.79 -9.64
C PRO A 474 4.20 16.87 -8.56
N VAL A 475 5.22 17.72 -8.63
CA VAL A 475 5.49 18.83 -7.71
C VAL A 475 5.75 20.08 -8.54
N LEU A 476 5.15 21.20 -8.13
CA LEU A 476 5.29 22.50 -8.79
C LEU A 476 5.69 23.52 -7.73
N PRO A 477 6.85 24.19 -7.86
CA PRO A 477 7.82 24.09 -8.95
C PRO A 477 8.70 22.83 -8.88
N GLY A 478 9.33 22.48 -10.00
CA GLY A 478 10.33 21.41 -10.06
C GLY A 478 9.86 20.08 -10.68
N SER A 479 8.87 20.11 -11.57
CA SER A 479 8.26 18.89 -12.11
C SER A 479 9.17 18.07 -13.02
N MET A 480 10.26 18.63 -13.53
CA MET A 480 11.21 17.97 -14.45
C MET A 480 12.43 17.39 -13.72
N LEU A 481 12.36 17.23 -12.40
CA LEU A 481 13.43 16.59 -11.64
C LEU A 481 13.64 15.14 -12.12
N VAL A 482 14.91 14.75 -12.23
CA VAL A 482 15.32 13.37 -12.50
C VAL A 482 16.07 12.81 -11.30
N THR A 483 15.82 11.54 -10.96
CA THR A 483 16.68 10.77 -10.05
C THR A 483 17.18 9.53 -10.78
N ALA A 484 18.45 9.19 -10.61
CA ALA A 484 19.04 7.98 -11.17
C ALA A 484 20.25 7.53 -10.32
N LYS A 485 20.87 6.42 -10.67
CA LYS A 485 22.10 5.93 -10.02
C LYS A 485 23.13 5.47 -11.05
N ILE A 486 24.41 5.76 -10.81
CA ILE A 486 25.53 5.12 -11.50
C ILE A 486 26.32 4.37 -10.43
N ASP A 487 26.30 3.03 -10.50
CA ASP A 487 26.77 2.16 -9.42
C ASP A 487 26.13 2.55 -8.07
N ASP A 488 26.92 2.91 -7.06
CA ASP A 488 26.43 3.35 -5.74
C ASP A 488 26.21 4.87 -5.65
N VAL A 489 26.56 5.64 -6.69
CA VAL A 489 26.46 7.11 -6.69
C VAL A 489 25.07 7.54 -7.16
N GLN A 490 24.41 8.35 -6.33
CA GLN A 490 23.11 8.91 -6.66
C GLN A 490 23.26 10.13 -7.57
N ILE A 491 22.39 10.25 -8.58
CA ILE A 491 22.31 11.42 -9.44
C ILE A 491 20.93 12.03 -9.27
N VAL A 492 20.89 13.33 -8.99
CA VAL A 492 19.66 14.12 -8.98
C VAL A 492 19.84 15.30 -9.93
N GLY A 493 19.02 15.36 -10.96
CA GLY A 493 19.00 16.50 -11.84
C GLY A 493 17.87 17.43 -11.48
N VAL A 494 18.24 18.67 -11.19
CA VAL A 494 17.38 19.71 -10.64
C VAL A 494 17.03 20.71 -11.75
N PRO A 495 15.74 20.92 -12.06
CA PRO A 495 15.34 21.90 -13.06
C PRO A 495 15.65 23.33 -12.60
N GLY A 496 15.90 24.22 -13.56
CA GLY A 496 16.29 25.62 -13.33
C GLY A 496 15.38 26.47 -12.41
N CYS A 497 14.18 25.98 -12.09
CA CYS A 497 13.24 26.64 -11.17
C CYS A 497 13.80 26.90 -9.75
N GLY A 498 14.86 26.20 -9.35
CA GLY A 498 15.49 26.33 -8.03
C GLY A 498 16.07 27.72 -7.75
N ILE A 499 16.27 28.57 -8.77
CA ILE A 499 16.68 29.97 -8.58
C ILE A 499 15.59 30.82 -7.93
N TYR A 500 14.33 30.58 -8.29
CA TYR A 500 13.23 31.48 -7.96
C TYR A 500 12.38 31.03 -6.77
N ASN A 501 12.64 29.83 -6.26
CA ASN A 501 11.77 29.18 -5.29
C ASN A 501 12.57 28.61 -4.14
N ASP A 502 12.24 29.05 -2.92
CA ASP A 502 12.89 28.56 -1.70
C ASP A 502 12.61 27.07 -1.46
N ARG A 503 11.43 26.60 -1.87
CA ARG A 503 10.99 25.21 -1.74
C ARG A 503 10.44 24.66 -3.05
N PHE A 504 11.00 23.54 -3.50
CA PHE A 504 10.57 22.84 -4.71
C PHE A 504 10.83 21.33 -4.60
N SER A 505 10.69 20.58 -5.70
CA SER A 505 10.80 19.11 -5.71
C SER A 505 12.09 18.56 -5.08
N PHE A 506 13.23 19.23 -5.23
CA PHE A 506 14.50 18.81 -4.62
C PHE A 506 14.42 18.73 -3.09
N ASP A 507 13.79 19.71 -2.44
CA ASP A 507 13.70 19.77 -0.97
C ASP A 507 12.87 18.62 -0.38
N LEU A 508 11.99 18.01 -1.18
CA LEU A 508 11.21 16.85 -0.76
C LEU A 508 11.97 15.53 -0.94
N LEU A 509 12.87 15.46 -1.93
CA LEU A 509 13.54 14.22 -2.31
C LEU A 509 14.95 14.11 -1.73
N PHE A 510 15.65 15.23 -1.54
CA PHE A 510 17.02 15.24 -1.06
C PHE A 510 17.20 14.55 0.31
N PRO A 511 16.35 14.78 1.33
CA PRO A 511 16.45 14.05 2.59
C PRO A 511 16.26 12.55 2.46
N ARG A 512 15.43 12.12 1.49
CA ARG A 512 15.18 10.69 1.23
C ARG A 512 16.39 10.02 0.57
N LEU A 513 17.03 10.74 -0.38
CA LEU A 513 18.28 10.34 -1.02
C LEU A 513 19.40 10.14 0.02
N LEU A 514 19.56 11.09 0.95
CA LEU A 514 20.54 10.99 2.05
C LEU A 514 20.26 9.85 3.04
N ALA A 515 19.01 9.40 3.15
CA ALA A 515 18.60 8.28 4.00
C ALA A 515 18.68 6.91 3.29
N ASP A 516 19.17 6.88 2.03
CA ASP A 516 19.13 5.72 1.12
C ASP A 516 17.74 5.08 0.99
N LEU A 517 16.69 5.89 1.10
CA LEU A 517 15.35 5.39 0.86
C LEU A 517 15.15 5.24 -0.65
N ASP A 518 14.86 4.01 -1.08
CA ASP A 518 14.48 3.77 -2.47
C ASP A 518 13.25 4.61 -2.83
N ILE A 519 13.31 5.22 -4.02
CA ILE A 519 12.26 6.07 -4.55
C ILE A 519 11.68 5.32 -5.74
N THR A 520 10.38 5.05 -5.70
CA THR A 520 9.66 4.43 -6.81
C THR A 520 8.80 5.44 -7.56
N THR A 521 8.36 5.08 -8.77
CA THR A 521 7.34 5.87 -9.50
C THR A 521 6.07 6.08 -8.65
N SER A 522 5.69 5.10 -7.83
CA SER A 522 4.53 5.23 -6.94
C SER A 522 4.78 6.26 -5.83
N ASP A 523 6.00 6.34 -5.31
CA ASP A 523 6.32 7.33 -4.27
C ASP A 523 6.32 8.74 -4.82
N LEU A 524 6.84 8.93 -6.04
CA LEU A 524 6.77 10.21 -6.73
C LEU A 524 5.32 10.60 -7.01
N ALA A 525 4.49 9.67 -7.51
CA ALA A 525 3.08 9.92 -7.80
C ALA A 525 2.30 10.46 -6.58
N LYS A 526 2.59 9.94 -5.39
CA LYS A 526 1.95 10.39 -4.13
C LYS A 526 2.21 11.87 -3.81
N LEU A 527 3.34 12.42 -4.24
CA LEU A 527 3.67 13.84 -4.00
C LEU A 527 2.71 14.80 -4.71
N GLY A 528 1.91 14.32 -5.68
CA GLY A 528 0.88 15.15 -6.33
C GLY A 528 -0.15 15.68 -5.36
N ASN A 529 -0.44 14.94 -4.28
CA ASN A 529 -1.30 15.44 -3.21
C ASN A 529 -0.49 16.35 -2.26
N GLY A 530 -0.65 17.66 -2.39
CA GLY A 530 0.09 18.65 -1.61
C GLY A 530 1.41 19.13 -2.26
N GLY A 531 1.75 18.63 -3.45
CA GLY A 531 2.94 19.03 -4.21
C GLY A 531 2.84 20.39 -4.92
N LEU A 532 1.77 21.15 -4.71
CA LEU A 532 1.58 22.47 -5.29
C LEU A 532 2.08 23.56 -4.33
N PHE A 533 3.28 24.06 -4.55
CA PHE A 533 3.88 25.15 -3.79
C PHE A 533 3.66 26.47 -4.54
N TYR A 534 2.54 27.13 -4.24
CA TYR A 534 2.33 28.54 -4.57
C TYR A 534 2.49 29.37 -3.31
N LYS A 535 3.66 30.00 -3.15
CA LYS A 535 3.90 31.21 -2.35
C LYS A 535 5.38 31.53 -2.32
#